data_AF-A0A3S4CC47-F1
#
_entry.id   AF-A0A3S4CC47-F1
#
_cell.length_a   1.000
_cell.length_b   1.000
_cell.length_c   1.000
_cell.angle_alpha   90.00
_cell.angle_beta   90.00
_cell.angle_gamma   90.00
#
_symmetry.space_group_name_H-M   'P 1'
#
loop_
_entity.id
_entity.type
_entity.pdbx_description
1 polymer ?
#
loop_
_entity_poly.entity_id
_entity_poly.type
_entity_poly.pdbx_seq_one_letter_code
_entity_poly.pdbx_strand_id
1 'polypeptide(L)'
;MTTLNEAFALAAADRGLAVVSTVRADGTVQASLVNVGVLAHPADGKSVLAFTTYGKVKLANLRARPPLAVTFRNGWRWGTVEGRAELAGPDDSQPWLADADQLRLLLRDVFIAAGGTHDNWDDYDRVMATERRAVVLIEPTRVYGNS
;
A
#
# COMPACT_ATOMS: atom_id res chain seq x y z
N MET A 1 8.35 -10.67 19.33
CA MET A 1 7.32 -10.63 18.27
C MET A 1 7.77 -9.57 17.28
N THR A 2 7.83 -9.90 15.99
CA THR A 2 8.16 -8.93 14.94
C THR A 2 7.07 -7.85 14.87
N THR A 3 7.46 -6.60 14.93
CA THR A 3 6.59 -5.42 14.78
C THR A 3 6.47 -4.99 13.32
N LEU A 4 5.50 -4.13 13.00
CA LEU A 4 5.35 -3.53 11.67
C LEU A 4 6.65 -2.86 11.21
N ASN A 5 7.26 -2.05 12.09
CA ASN A 5 8.46 -1.30 11.76
C ASN A 5 9.67 -2.21 11.54
N GLU A 6 9.82 -3.29 12.32
CA GLU A 6 10.87 -4.29 12.11
C GLU A 6 10.70 -5.02 10.78
N ALA A 7 9.47 -5.41 10.43
CA ALA A 7 9.18 -6.03 9.14
C ALA A 7 9.48 -5.06 7.97
N PHE A 8 9.04 -3.81 8.06
CA PHE A 8 9.28 -2.79 7.03
C PHE A 8 10.76 -2.44 6.88
N ALA A 9 11.52 -2.39 7.99
CA ALA A 9 12.95 -2.08 7.98
C ALA A 9 13.77 -3.05 7.10
N LEU A 10 13.27 -4.26 6.84
CA LEU A 10 13.90 -5.19 5.91
C LEU A 10 13.93 -4.65 4.47
N ALA A 11 12.97 -3.82 4.07
CA ALA A 11 12.89 -3.24 2.73
C ALA A 11 13.59 -1.87 2.60
N ALA A 12 14.30 -1.41 3.64
CA ALA A 12 14.98 -0.11 3.61
C ALA A 12 15.99 0.02 2.44
N ALA A 13 16.72 -1.07 2.14
CA ALA A 13 17.69 -1.07 1.04
C ALA A 13 17.03 -0.99 -0.36
N ASP A 14 15.80 -1.50 -0.48
CA ASP A 14 15.08 -1.63 -1.76
C ASP A 14 13.91 -0.64 -1.87
N ARG A 15 13.97 0.48 -1.14
CA ARG A 15 12.95 1.55 -1.16
C ARG A 15 11.53 0.99 -0.94
N GLY A 16 11.35 0.15 0.08
CA GLY A 16 10.04 -0.38 0.43
C GLY A 16 9.50 -1.46 -0.52
N LEU A 17 10.33 -2.02 -1.41
CA LEU A 17 9.92 -3.10 -2.30
C LEU A 17 9.43 -4.32 -1.50
N ALA A 18 8.22 -4.77 -1.82
CA ALA A 18 7.55 -5.87 -1.14
C ALA A 18 6.77 -6.76 -2.12
N VAL A 19 6.55 -8.00 -1.72
CA VAL A 19 5.57 -8.88 -2.38
C VAL A 19 4.21 -8.67 -1.73
N VAL A 20 3.21 -8.31 -2.53
CA VAL A 20 1.81 -8.25 -2.11
C VAL A 20 1.04 -9.43 -2.68
N SER A 21 0.38 -10.17 -1.80
CA SER A 21 -0.46 -11.32 -2.11
C SER A 21 -1.93 -11.00 -1.85
N THR A 22 -2.77 -11.13 -2.88
CA THR A 22 -4.23 -10.92 -2.83
C THR A 22 -4.99 -12.17 -3.25
N VAL A 23 -6.30 -12.23 -2.99
CA VAL A 23 -7.13 -13.41 -3.29
C VAL A 23 -8.02 -13.16 -4.52
N ARG A 24 -7.92 -14.06 -5.51
CA ARG A 24 -8.73 -14.06 -6.73
C ARG A 24 -10.17 -14.55 -6.46
N ALA A 25 -11.03 -14.39 -7.46
CA ALA A 25 -12.41 -14.86 -7.40
C ALA A 25 -12.55 -16.39 -7.27
N ASP A 26 -11.60 -17.14 -7.81
CA ASP A 26 -11.53 -18.60 -7.70
C ASP A 26 -10.87 -19.08 -6.40
N GLY A 27 -10.56 -18.18 -5.47
CA GLY A 27 -9.89 -18.48 -4.20
C GLY A 27 -8.36 -18.65 -4.31
N THR A 28 -7.78 -18.57 -5.51
CA THR A 28 -6.31 -18.66 -5.67
C THR A 28 -5.60 -17.37 -5.29
N VAL A 29 -4.30 -17.46 -5.01
CA VAL A 29 -3.48 -16.29 -4.62
C VAL A 29 -2.83 -15.64 -5.84
N GLN A 30 -2.94 -14.31 -5.94
CA GLN A 30 -2.19 -13.47 -6.87
C GLN A 30 -1.09 -12.72 -6.11
N ALA A 31 0.17 -12.95 -6.50
CA ALA A 31 1.32 -12.20 -5.98
C ALA A 31 1.82 -11.16 -7.01
N SER A 32 2.31 -10.02 -6.52
CA SER A 32 2.96 -8.98 -7.34
C SER A 32 3.97 -8.18 -6.51
N LEU A 33 4.98 -7.61 -7.15
CA LEU A 33 5.90 -6.67 -6.51
C LEU A 33 5.33 -5.26 -6.53
N VAL A 34 5.44 -4.54 -5.41
CA VAL A 34 5.10 -3.11 -5.29
C VAL A 34 6.05 -2.43 -4.30
N ASN A 35 6.20 -1.11 -4.42
CA ASN A 35 6.80 -0.30 -3.37
C ASN A 35 5.72 0.06 -2.35
N VAL A 36 6.00 -0.20 -1.07
CA VAL A 36 5.11 0.06 0.05
C VAL A 36 5.79 1.04 0.98
N GLY A 37 5.04 1.95 1.59
CA GLY A 37 5.49 2.84 2.65
C GLY A 37 4.73 2.60 3.96
N VAL A 38 5.29 3.07 5.07
CA VAL A 38 4.58 3.20 6.35
C VAL A 38 4.15 4.66 6.50
N LEU A 39 2.89 4.90 6.87
CA LEU A 39 2.37 6.23 7.19
C LEU A 39 1.31 6.17 8.28
N ALA A 40 0.93 7.33 8.80
CA ALA A 40 -0.23 7.47 9.67
C ALA A 40 -1.51 7.49 8.82
N HIS A 41 -2.49 6.69 9.22
CA HIS A 41 -3.79 6.62 8.57
C HIS A 41 -4.52 7.98 8.68
N PRO A 42 -5.06 8.56 7.59
CA PRO A 42 -5.61 9.91 7.61
C PRO A 42 -6.79 10.13 8.57
N ALA A 43 -7.55 9.07 8.88
CA ALA A 43 -8.75 9.18 9.73
C ALA A 43 -8.48 9.11 11.23
N ASP A 44 -7.51 8.30 11.65
CA ASP A 44 -7.31 7.93 13.07
C ASP A 44 -5.84 7.94 13.52
N GLY A 45 -4.91 8.25 12.61
CA GLY A 45 -3.48 8.40 12.92
C GLY A 45 -2.73 7.08 13.17
N LYS A 46 -3.37 5.92 13.05
CA LYS A 46 -2.70 4.63 13.26
C LYS A 46 -1.64 4.36 12.20
N SER A 47 -0.54 3.70 12.57
CA SER A 47 0.46 3.25 11.58
C SER A 47 -0.13 2.17 10.66
N VAL A 48 -0.12 2.45 9.36
CA VAL A 48 -0.56 1.54 8.30
C VAL A 48 0.53 1.35 7.26
N LEU A 49 0.46 0.25 6.53
CA LEU A 49 1.18 0.14 5.26
C LEU A 49 0.35 0.78 4.15
N ALA A 50 1.01 1.35 3.15
CA ALA A 50 0.31 1.77 1.95
C ALA A 50 1.13 1.67 0.68
N PHE A 51 0.42 1.48 -0.43
CA PHE A 51 0.97 1.56 -1.77
C PHE A 51 -0.06 2.16 -2.73
N THR A 52 0.40 2.70 -3.86
CA THR A 52 -0.48 3.16 -4.93
C THR A 52 -0.63 2.07 -5.98
N THR A 53 -1.81 1.94 -6.56
CA THR A 53 -2.04 1.01 -7.66
C THR A 53 -3.10 1.50 -8.62
N TYR A 54 -3.14 0.87 -9.79
CA TYR A 54 -4.12 1.12 -10.83
C TYR A 54 -4.45 -0.21 -11.52
N GLY A 55 -5.47 -0.17 -12.37
CA GLY A 55 -5.89 -1.33 -13.15
C GLY A 55 -6.89 -2.23 -12.42
N LYS A 56 -7.57 -3.05 -13.22
CA LYS A 56 -8.82 -3.69 -12.80
C LYS A 56 -8.62 -4.90 -11.88
N VAL A 57 -7.59 -5.71 -12.11
CA VAL A 57 -7.48 -7.04 -11.46
C VAL A 57 -7.22 -6.91 -9.97
N LYS A 58 -6.14 -6.22 -9.56
CA LYS A 58 -5.77 -6.08 -8.15
C LYS A 58 -6.85 -5.32 -7.37
N LEU A 59 -7.37 -4.22 -7.91
CA LEU A 59 -8.43 -3.44 -7.27
C LEU A 59 -9.74 -4.24 -7.13
N ALA A 60 -10.15 -5.00 -8.16
CA ALA A 60 -11.34 -5.85 -8.06
C ALA A 60 -11.17 -6.95 -7.00
N ASN A 61 -9.98 -7.53 -6.89
CA ASN A 61 -9.67 -8.49 -5.82
C ASN A 61 -9.79 -7.84 -4.46
N LEU A 62 -9.15 -6.69 -4.23
CA LEU A 62 -9.15 -6.01 -2.92
C LEU A 62 -10.54 -5.51 -2.51
N ARG A 63 -11.34 -5.00 -3.45
CA ARG A 63 -12.74 -4.58 -3.17
C ARG A 63 -13.60 -5.74 -2.69
N ALA A 64 -13.50 -6.88 -3.36
CA ALA A 64 -14.32 -8.05 -3.03
C ALA A 64 -13.75 -8.86 -1.85
N ARG A 65 -12.43 -8.89 -1.71
CA ARG A 65 -11.66 -9.74 -0.78
C ARG A 65 -10.50 -8.91 -0.21
N PRO A 66 -10.78 -8.04 0.77
CA PRO A 66 -9.79 -7.12 1.32
C PRO A 66 -8.64 -7.74 2.13
N PRO A 67 -8.67 -8.98 2.64
CA PRO A 67 -7.49 -9.56 3.27
C PRO A 67 -6.32 -9.71 2.29
N LEU A 68 -5.12 -9.30 2.72
CA LEU A 68 -3.89 -9.41 1.96
C LEU A 68 -2.68 -9.61 2.88
N ALA A 69 -1.59 -10.07 2.27
CA ALA A 69 -0.29 -10.17 2.94
C ALA A 69 0.76 -9.36 2.18
N VAL A 70 1.61 -8.64 2.93
CA VAL A 70 2.74 -7.87 2.44
C VAL A 70 4.02 -8.46 3.03
N THR A 71 4.89 -9.02 2.19
CA THR A 71 6.14 -9.63 2.63
C THR A 71 7.33 -8.79 2.18
N PHE A 72 8.14 -8.39 3.15
CA PHE A 72 9.42 -7.72 2.98
C PHE A 72 10.55 -8.73 3.19
N ARG A 73 11.69 -8.54 2.50
CA ARG A 73 12.87 -9.39 2.67
C ARG A 73 14.18 -8.61 2.57
N ASN A 74 15.20 -9.11 3.23
CA ASN A 74 16.60 -8.74 3.04
C ASN A 74 17.48 -9.99 3.15
N GLY A 75 17.96 -10.49 2.02
CA GLY A 75 18.57 -11.82 1.94
C GLY A 75 17.58 -12.90 2.40
N TRP A 76 17.97 -13.68 3.41
CA TRP A 76 17.15 -14.73 4.03
C TRP A 76 16.26 -14.26 5.19
N ARG A 77 16.44 -13.00 5.64
CA ARG A 77 15.56 -12.39 6.64
C ARG A 77 14.29 -11.90 5.95
N TRP A 78 13.14 -12.18 6.55
CA TRP A 78 11.84 -11.77 6.03
C TRP A 78 10.87 -11.46 7.16
N GLY A 79 9.91 -10.61 6.83
CA GLY A 79 8.79 -10.22 7.68
C GLY A 79 7.55 -10.04 6.83
N THR A 80 6.44 -10.61 7.28
CA THR A 80 5.14 -10.50 6.63
C THR A 80 4.18 -9.75 7.55
N VAL A 81 3.48 -8.80 6.94
CA VAL A 81 2.37 -8.05 7.53
C VAL A 81 1.10 -8.49 6.82
N GLU A 82 0.22 -9.18 7.55
CA GLU A 82 -1.15 -9.42 7.11
C GLU A 82 -2.03 -8.27 7.57
N GLY A 83 -3.03 -7.95 6.76
CA GLY A 83 -3.98 -6.89 7.09
C GLY A 83 -5.22 -6.92 6.23
N ARG A 84 -6.03 -5.87 6.36
CA ARG A 84 -7.18 -5.61 5.52
C ARG A 84 -6.96 -4.34 4.72
N ALA A 85 -7.19 -4.43 3.41
CA ALA A 85 -7.12 -3.28 2.53
C ALA A 85 -8.34 -2.37 2.71
N GLU A 86 -8.05 -1.08 2.84
CA GLU A 86 -8.97 0.04 2.64
C GLU A 86 -8.51 0.79 1.38
N LEU A 87 -9.42 0.99 0.44
CA LEU A 87 -9.11 1.65 -0.84
C LEU A 87 -9.56 3.09 -0.79
N ALA A 88 -8.70 4.01 -1.21
CA ALA A 88 -9.03 5.42 -1.34
C ALA A 88 -8.64 5.91 -2.73
N GLY A 89 -9.60 6.33 -3.54
CA GLY A 89 -9.34 6.68 -4.94
C GLY A 89 -10.57 7.22 -5.67
N PRO A 90 -10.45 7.53 -6.97
CA PRO A 90 -11.54 8.12 -7.74
C PRO A 90 -12.79 7.23 -7.85
N ASP A 91 -12.62 5.92 -7.66
CA ASP A 91 -13.67 4.90 -7.67
C ASP A 91 -13.93 4.32 -6.26
N ASP A 92 -13.23 4.81 -5.23
CA ASP A 92 -13.24 4.27 -3.87
C ASP A 92 -13.33 5.44 -2.87
N SER A 93 -14.54 5.96 -2.65
CA SER A 93 -14.79 7.04 -1.71
C SER A 93 -14.61 6.60 -0.27
N GLN A 94 -14.02 7.46 0.56
CA GLN A 94 -13.92 7.25 2.00
C GLN A 94 -14.56 8.40 2.77
N PRO A 95 -15.17 8.17 3.94
CA PRO A 95 -15.77 9.23 4.74
C PRO A 95 -14.78 10.33 5.16
N TRP A 96 -13.51 9.97 5.32
CA TRP A 96 -12.42 10.88 5.69
C TRP A 96 -11.73 11.53 4.49
N LEU A 97 -12.07 11.14 3.27
CA LEU A 97 -11.51 11.68 2.02
C LEU A 97 -12.50 12.66 1.41
N ALA A 98 -12.34 13.94 1.72
CA ALA A 98 -13.31 14.99 1.39
C ALA A 98 -13.35 15.34 -0.10
N ASP A 99 -12.19 15.38 -0.75
CA ASP A 99 -12.08 15.83 -2.15
C ASP A 99 -10.86 15.25 -2.89
N ALA A 100 -10.75 15.64 -4.16
CA ALA A 100 -9.67 15.22 -5.04
C ALA A 100 -8.30 15.83 -4.67
N ASP A 101 -8.26 16.98 -4.00
CA ASP A 101 -7.01 17.59 -3.56
C ASP A 101 -6.39 16.81 -2.38
N GLN A 102 -7.23 16.36 -1.45
CA GLN A 102 -6.80 15.48 -0.37
C GLN A 102 -6.31 14.12 -0.92
N LEU A 103 -6.98 13.56 -1.93
CA LEU A 103 -6.51 12.33 -2.59
C LEU A 103 -5.15 12.53 -3.26
N ARG A 104 -4.98 13.66 -3.95
CA ARG A 104 -3.73 14.06 -4.62
C ARG A 104 -2.57 14.13 -3.62
N LEU A 105 -2.78 14.78 -2.47
CA LEU A 105 -1.80 14.83 -1.39
C LEU A 105 -1.49 13.44 -0.82
N LEU A 106 -2.51 12.63 -0.56
CA LEU A 106 -2.30 11.26 -0.06
C LEU A 106 -1.49 10.39 -1.04
N LEU A 107 -1.73 10.51 -2.35
CA LEU A 107 -0.95 9.82 -3.37
C LEU A 107 0.53 10.24 -3.35
N ARG A 108 0.84 11.51 -3.06
CA ARG A 108 2.21 11.99 -2.88
C ARG A 108 2.82 11.42 -1.59
N ASP A 109 2.10 11.48 -0.47
CA ASP A 109 2.56 10.97 0.82
C ASP A 109 2.93 9.49 0.74
N VAL A 110 2.10 8.68 0.10
CA VAL A 110 2.37 7.24 -0.11
C VAL A 110 3.58 7.02 -0.99
N PHE A 111 3.76 7.82 -2.06
CA PHE A 111 4.92 7.70 -2.93
C PHE A 111 6.23 8.06 -2.21
N ILE A 112 6.23 9.12 -1.40
CA ILE A 112 7.38 9.51 -0.58
C ILE A 112 7.67 8.44 0.47
N ALA A 113 6.65 7.96 1.17
CA ALA A 113 6.79 6.91 2.18
C ALA A 113 7.31 5.59 1.58
N ALA A 114 7.00 5.32 0.31
CA ALA A 114 7.51 4.20 -0.46
C ALA A 114 8.88 4.48 -1.11
N GLY A 115 9.62 5.49 -0.65
CA GLY A 115 10.98 5.82 -1.10
C GLY A 115 11.08 6.49 -2.48
N GLY A 116 9.96 7.01 -2.99
CA GLY A 116 9.90 7.78 -4.22
C GLY A 116 10.39 9.22 -4.03
N THR A 117 11.05 9.75 -5.06
CA THR A 117 11.47 11.15 -5.17
C THR A 117 11.00 11.69 -6.51
N HIS A 118 10.50 12.93 -6.55
CA HIS A 118 10.01 13.53 -7.79
C HIS A 118 10.36 15.02 -7.87
N ASP A 119 10.85 15.45 -9.03
CA ASP A 119 11.29 16.84 -9.24
C ASP A 119 10.17 17.74 -9.79
N ASN A 120 9.12 17.13 -10.36
CA ASN A 120 7.96 17.84 -10.92
C ASN A 120 6.64 17.25 -10.40
N TRP A 121 6.17 17.75 -9.26
CA TRP A 121 4.98 17.20 -8.63
C TRP A 121 3.67 17.45 -9.40
N ASP A 122 3.62 18.48 -10.26
CA ASP A 122 2.43 18.76 -11.06
C ASP A 122 2.24 17.69 -12.15
N ASP A 123 3.34 17.23 -12.74
CA ASP A 123 3.30 16.11 -13.69
C ASP A 123 2.91 14.80 -13.01
N TYR A 124 3.47 14.55 -11.81
CA TYR A 124 3.08 13.41 -10.98
C TYR A 124 1.56 13.40 -10.74
N ASP A 125 1.00 14.50 -10.24
CA ASP A 125 -0.43 14.61 -9.94
C ASP A 125 -1.30 14.38 -11.18
N ARG A 126 -0.90 14.97 -12.32
CA ARG A 126 -1.58 14.79 -13.61
C ARG A 126 -1.60 13.33 -14.03
N VAL A 127 -0.48 12.61 -13.92
CA VAL A 127 -0.39 11.17 -14.23
C VAL A 127 -1.25 10.36 -13.28
N MET A 128 -1.17 10.61 -11.96
CA MET A 128 -1.96 9.86 -10.98
C MET A 128 -3.47 10.00 -11.22
N ALA A 129 -3.93 11.21 -11.54
CA ALA A 129 -5.33 11.48 -11.85
C ALA A 129 -5.75 10.81 -13.18
N THR A 130 -4.93 10.91 -14.22
CA THR A 130 -5.22 10.34 -15.56
C THR A 130 -5.31 8.81 -15.49
N GLU A 131 -4.41 8.17 -14.74
CA GLU A 131 -4.41 6.72 -14.56
C GLU A 131 -5.44 6.23 -13.53
N ARG A 132 -6.20 7.15 -12.93
CA ARG A 132 -7.19 6.88 -11.88
C ARG A 132 -6.61 6.04 -10.74
N ARG A 133 -5.39 6.40 -10.29
CA ARG A 133 -4.71 5.66 -9.23
C ARG A 133 -5.48 5.71 -7.93
N ALA A 134 -5.48 4.58 -7.25
CA ALA A 134 -6.00 4.45 -5.89
C ALA A 134 -4.85 4.17 -4.93
N VAL A 135 -5.04 4.62 -3.71
CA VAL A 135 -4.23 4.26 -2.55
C VAL A 135 -4.85 3.01 -1.93
N VAL A 136 -3.99 2.06 -1.57
CA VAL A 136 -4.34 0.92 -0.75
C VAL A 136 -3.71 1.16 0.62
N LEU A 137 -4.54 1.43 1.64
CA LEU A 137 -4.13 1.47 3.05
C LEU A 137 -4.35 0.08 3.65
N ILE A 138 -3.44 -0.37 4.50
CA ILE A 138 -3.50 -1.72 5.08
C ILE A 138 -3.34 -1.61 6.59
N GLU A 139 -4.44 -1.82 7.30
CA GLU A 139 -4.41 -1.94 8.77
C GLU A 139 -3.81 -3.31 9.15
N PRO A 140 -2.66 -3.34 9.85
CA PRO A 140 -2.02 -4.60 10.23
C PRO A 140 -2.89 -5.39 11.21
N THR A 141 -3.15 -6.66 10.89
CA THR A 141 -3.84 -7.61 11.77
C THR A 141 -2.90 -8.65 12.36
N ARG A 142 -1.80 -8.96 11.66
CA ARG A 142 -0.78 -9.91 12.14
C ARG A 142 0.57 -9.58 11.53
N VAL A 143 1.62 -9.71 12.34
CA VAL A 143 3.01 -9.57 11.88
C VAL A 143 3.83 -10.77 12.34
N TYR A 144 4.63 -11.34 11.45
CA TYR A 144 5.50 -12.48 11.73
C TYR A 144 6.69 -12.52 10.77
N GLY A 145 7.76 -13.17 11.17
CA GLY A 145 9.00 -13.25 10.40
C GLY A 145 10.06 -14.07 11.10
N ASN A 146 11.25 -14.09 10.51
CA ASN A 146 12.45 -14.71 11.10
C ASN A 146 13.58 -13.69 11.36
N SER A 147 13.26 -12.39 11.26
CA SER A 147 14.14 -11.26 11.54
C SER A 147 14.13 -10.86 13.00
#